data_AF-A0A2G5B5Z6-F1
#
_entry.id   AF-A0A2G5B5Z6-F1
#
_cell.length_a   1.000
_cell.length_b   1.000
_cell.length_c   1.000
_cell.angle_alpha   90.00
_cell.angle_beta   90.00
_cell.angle_gamma   90.00
#
_symmetry.space_group_name_H-M   'P 1'
#
loop_
_entity.id
_entity.type
_entity.pdbx_description
1 polymer ?
#
loop_
_entity_poly.entity_id
_entity_poly.type
_entity_poly.pdbx_seq_one_letter_code
_entity_poly.pdbx_strand_id
1 'polypeptide(L)' 'MVSGPFRGYVVPKAGLGYRILSKGLGASMWFWMMYRIKEDGPVAFGLRHPWDHGEHGHDDKH' A
#
# COMPACT_ATOMS: atom_id res chain seq x y z
N MET A 1 11.12 -11.72 -44.31
CA MET A 1 10.45 -11.89 -43.00
C MET A 1 11.34 -11.24 -41.94
N VAL A 2 10.87 -10.21 -41.24
CA VAL A 2 11.67 -9.57 -40.17
C VAL A 2 11.70 -10.53 -38.98
N SER A 3 12.87 -11.11 -38.70
CA SER A 3 13.04 -12.12 -37.63
C SER A 3 13.80 -11.51 -36.47
N GLY A 4 13.22 -11.62 -35.27
CA GLY A 4 13.75 -11.10 -34.00
C GLY A 4 12.62 -10.99 -32.98
N PRO A 5 12.91 -11.11 -31.66
CA PRO A 5 11.87 -11.18 -30.61
C PRO A 5 10.95 -9.95 -30.57
N PHE A 6 11.36 -8.85 -31.17
CA PHE A 6 10.60 -7.60 -31.20
C PHE A 6 10.02 -7.25 -32.57
N ARG A 7 10.00 -8.14 -33.58
CA ARG A 7 9.25 -7.97 -34.85
C ARG A 7 9.30 -6.57 -35.54
N GLY A 8 10.33 -5.75 -35.28
CA GLY A 8 10.46 -4.38 -35.80
C GLY A 8 10.00 -3.24 -34.86
N TYR A 9 9.55 -3.53 -33.64
CA TYR A 9 9.21 -2.51 -32.64
C TYR A 9 10.46 -1.85 -32.06
N VAL A 10 10.58 -0.53 -32.26
CA VAL A 10 11.58 0.30 -31.58
C VAL A 10 10.98 0.73 -30.24
N VAL A 11 11.53 0.21 -29.13
CA VAL A 11 11.06 0.58 -27.79
C VAL A 11 11.35 2.07 -27.56
N PRO A 12 10.33 2.91 -27.26
CA PRO A 12 10.56 4.31 -26.96
C PRO A 12 11.35 4.41 -25.66
N LYS A 13 12.57 4.95 -25.75
CA LYS A 13 13.42 5.19 -24.59
C LYS A 13 12.92 6.45 -23.89
N ALA A 14 12.15 6.30 -22.83
CA ALA A 14 11.78 7.42 -21.98
C ALA A 14 13.04 8.11 -21.44
N GLY A 15 13.08 9.45 -21.54
CA GLY A 15 14.21 10.25 -21.05
C GLY A 15 14.46 10.02 -19.56
N LEU A 16 15.72 10.20 -19.13
CA LEU A 16 16.14 9.93 -17.74
C LEU A 16 15.30 10.71 -16.73
N GLY A 17 14.98 11.99 -17.01
CA GLY A 17 14.13 12.82 -16.15
C GLY A 17 12.73 12.24 -15.93
N TYR A 18 12.09 11.73 -17.00
CA TYR A 18 10.78 11.08 -16.90
C TYR A 18 10.84 9.82 -16.03
N ARG A 19 11.90 9.02 -16.15
CA ARG A 19 12.11 7.79 -15.36
C ARG A 19 12.36 8.08 -13.88
N ILE A 20 13.03 9.19 -13.56
CA ILE A 20 13.27 9.61 -12.18
C ILE A 20 11.99 10.18 -11.56
N LEU A 21 11.31 11.08 -12.26
CA LEU A 21 10.05 11.68 -11.78
C LEU A 21 8.96 10.62 -11.58
N SER A 22 8.77 9.71 -12.54
CA SER A 22 7.79 8.62 -12.41
C SER A 22 8.08 7.72 -11.21
N LYS A 23 9.35 7.38 -10.95
CA LYS A 23 9.74 6.62 -9.75
C LYS A 23 9.55 7.43 -8.47
N GLY A 24 9.88 8.71 -8.46
CA GLY A 24 9.71 9.59 -7.31
C GLY A 24 8.24 9.77 -6.93
N LEU A 25 7.36 10.01 -7.92
CA LEU A 25 5.92 10.15 -7.73
C LEU A 25 5.26 8.82 -7.31
N GLY A 26 5.67 7.69 -7.89
CA GLY A 26 5.22 6.38 -7.44
C GLY A 26 5.66 6.10 -6.00
N ALA A 27 6.94 6.35 -5.69
CA ALA A 27 7.47 6.17 -4.35
C ALA A 27 6.79 7.10 -3.33
N SER A 28 6.46 8.34 -3.70
CA SER A 28 5.76 9.26 -2.80
C SER A 28 4.32 8.82 -2.52
N MET A 29 3.62 8.26 -3.52
CA MET A 29 2.28 7.67 -3.33
C MET A 29 2.32 6.53 -2.31
N TRP A 30 3.26 5.59 -2.47
CA TRP A 30 3.41 4.47 -1.54
C TRP A 30 3.92 4.93 -0.16
N PHE A 31 4.85 5.87 -0.13
CA PHE A 31 5.33 6.49 1.10
C PHE A 31 4.19 7.13 1.88
N TRP A 32 3.30 7.86 1.20
CA TRP A 32 2.11 8.45 1.80
C TRP A 32 1.19 7.38 2.37
N MET A 33 0.97 6.29 1.64
CA MET A 33 0.11 5.20 2.10
C MET A 33 0.68 4.50 3.35
N MET A 34 1.99 4.23 3.40
CA MET A 34 2.63 3.67 4.59
C MET A 34 2.69 4.67 5.75
N TYR A 35 2.90 5.95 5.47
CA TYR A 35 2.81 7.02 6.46
C TYR A 35 1.42 7.04 7.10
N ARG A 36 0.38 6.95 6.27
CA ARG A 36 -1.01 6.88 6.70
C ARG A 36 -1.32 5.62 7.50
N ILE A 37 -0.82 4.46 7.09
CA ILE A 37 -0.92 3.20 7.85
C ILE A 37 -0.19 3.30 9.18
N LYS A 38 0.90 4.06 9.29
CA LYS A 38 1.59 4.25 10.58
C LYS A 38 0.77 5.14 11.53
N GLU A 39 0.13 6.18 11.02
CA GLU A 39 -0.74 7.06 11.81
C GLU A 39 -2.08 6.39 12.17
N ASP A 40 -2.73 5.74 11.22
CA ASP A 40 -4.04 5.07 11.38
C ASP A 40 -3.90 3.58 11.79
N GLY A 41 -2.67 3.10 12.01
CA GLY A 41 -2.32 1.72 12.30
C GLY A 41 -3.02 1.08 13.51
N PRO A 42 -3.20 1.78 14.66
CA PRO A 42 -3.93 1.21 15.78
C PRO A 42 -5.44 1.07 15.50
N VAL A 43 -6.02 1.87 14.60
CA VAL A 43 -7.44 1.84 14.24
C VAL A 43 -7.71 0.82 13.13
N ALA A 44 -6.79 0.69 12.16
CA ALA A 44 -6.94 -0.21 11.02
C ALA A 44 -6.60 -1.68 11.34
N PHE A 45 -5.69 -1.96 12.27
CA PHE A 45 -5.34 -3.33 12.68
C PHE A 45 -6.29 -3.94 13.74
N GLY A 46 -7.40 -3.28 14.07
CA GLY A 46 -8.45 -3.87 14.91
C GLY A 46 -8.02 -4.22 16.34
N LEU A 47 -6.89 -3.69 16.82
CA LEU A 47 -6.37 -3.96 18.17
C LEU A 47 -7.18 -3.29 19.29
N ARG A 48 -8.15 -2.42 18.96
CA ARG A 48 -9.14 -1.89 19.88
C ARG A 48 -10.49 -1.77 19.18
N HIS A 49 -11.39 -2.70 19.48
CA HIS A 49 -12.80 -2.50 19.22
C HIS A 49 -13.37 -1.52 20.27
N PRO A 50 -14.17 -0.51 19.89
CA PRO A 50 -14.82 0.41 20.84
C PRO A 50 -15.78 -0.29 21.84
N TRP A 51 -16.08 -1.57 21.63
CA TRP A 51 -16.91 -2.42 22.49
C TRP A 51 -16.10 -3.47 23.28
N ASP A 52 -14.80 -3.26 23.47
CA ASP A 52 -14.00 -4.00 24.45
C ASP A 52 -14.30 -3.52 25.89
N HIS A 53 -15.59 -3.42 26.18
CA HIS A 53 -16.22 -3.19 27.47
C HIS A 53 -17.12 -4.40 27.71
N GLY A 54 -16.53 -5.55 28.07
CA GLY A 54 -17.31 -6.79 28.03
C GLY A 54 -16.79 -7.97 28.84
N GLU A 55 -15.94 -7.78 29.85
CA GLU A 55 -15.78 -8.76 30.94
C GLU A 55 -16.40 -8.21 32.24
N HIS A 56 -17.66 -7.79 32.18
CA HIS A 56 -18.54 -7.99 33.33
C HIS A 56 -19.08 -9.42 33.21
N GLY A 57 -18.30 -10.38 33.71
CA GLY A 57 -18.76 -11.73 34.00
C GLY A 57 -19.90 -11.64 35.02
N HIS A 58 -21.12 -11.61 34.50
CA HIS A 58 -22.32 -11.96 35.23
C HIS A 58 -22.52 -13.46 34.98
N ASP A 59 -22.93 -14.17 36.04
CA ASP A 59 -22.98 -15.63 36.24
C ASP A 59 -21.76 -16.09 37.09
N ASP A 60 -21.91 -16.72 38.26
CA ASP A 60 -22.89 -17.73 38.65
C ASP A 60 -23.24 -17.72 40.17
N LYS A 61 -24.55 -17.74 40.46
CA LYS A 61 -25.30 -18.64 41.37
C LYS A 61 -24.78 -18.96 42.80
N HIS A 62 -25.68 -18.69 43.75
CA HIS A 62 -25.98 -19.42 45.01
C HIS A 62 -24.84 -19.73 45.99
#